data_AF-A0A5E8AAV5-F1
#
_entry.id   AF-A0A5E8AAV5-F1
#
_cell.length_a   1.000
_cell.length_b   1.000
_cell.length_c   1.000
_cell.angle_alpha   90.00
_cell.angle_beta   90.00
_cell.angle_gamma   90.00
#
_symmetry.space_group_name_H-M   'P 1'
#
loop_
_entity.id
_entity.type
_entity.pdbx_description
1 polymer ?
#
loop_
_entity_poly.entity_id
_entity_poly.type
_entity_poly.pdbx_seq_one_letter_code
_entity_poly.pdbx_strand_id
1 'polypeptide(L)'
;MSAVNGTAPTAQAVRNLIRGTSAQFSEKSRGPDHGEGRRVPRRLSYDVDDLRAQPWKKVGDGSHAQGVIHREALVQSAKEQRRQDWKELPNRRLREIREQRDTLAAELAALTAQGQAPIGRPATLRHEIDRLDATIARADGRLRRVDINVLEALLDKIDFATGALFPSYETIADWAVCSRNAAVDAVKRLKGRGFVDWVRRSIRTNNDGEFAPQREQTSNAYYFDHRRSMAPRTWQRYMQILVAKLRRLGAVPAAVARGAPAAPREVQYAPLRAALASAASSFDNAST
;
A
#
# COMPACT_ATOMS: atom_id res chain seq x y z
N MET A 1 -31.84 62.04 31.95
CA MET A 1 -32.44 60.71 31.69
C MET A 1 -31.77 60.11 30.48
N SER A 2 -30.84 59.18 30.67
CA SER A 2 -30.28 58.38 29.56
C SER A 2 -30.29 56.93 30.01
N ALA A 3 -31.23 56.17 29.45
CA ALA A 3 -31.40 54.75 29.70
C ALA A 3 -30.35 53.96 28.90
N VAL A 4 -29.55 53.15 29.59
CA VAL A 4 -28.63 52.19 28.99
C VAL A 4 -29.45 50.97 28.58
N ASN A 5 -29.63 50.78 27.27
CA ASN A 5 -30.19 49.55 26.70
C ASN A 5 -29.12 48.46 26.69
N GLY A 6 -29.20 47.53 27.65
CA GLY A 6 -28.41 46.30 27.64
C GLY A 6 -29.03 45.27 26.68
N THR A 7 -28.36 44.98 25.58
CA THR A 7 -28.72 43.87 24.69
C THR A 7 -28.41 42.53 25.35
N ALA A 8 -29.41 41.65 25.41
CA ALA A 8 -29.25 40.30 25.98
C ALA A 8 -28.27 39.46 25.14
N PRO A 9 -27.35 38.72 25.77
CA PRO A 9 -26.38 37.90 25.06
C PRO A 9 -27.08 36.77 24.30
N THR A 10 -26.64 36.52 23.06
CA THR A 10 -27.20 35.48 22.20
C THR A 10 -26.93 34.09 22.79
N ALA A 11 -27.82 33.13 22.52
CA ALA A 11 -27.71 31.75 23.01
C ALA A 11 -26.36 31.08 22.65
N GLN A 12 -25.73 31.51 21.55
CA GLN A 12 -24.41 31.03 21.13
C GLN A 12 -23.28 31.67 21.95
N ALA A 13 -23.41 32.95 22.33
CA ALA A 13 -22.50 33.60 23.28
C ALA A 13 -22.61 32.96 24.67
N VAL A 14 -23.83 32.66 25.13
CA VAL A 14 -24.06 31.96 26.41
C VAL A 14 -23.47 30.54 26.37
N ARG A 15 -23.64 29.77 25.28
CA ARG A 15 -23.01 28.45 25.15
C ARG A 15 -21.49 28.50 25.11
N ASN A 16 -20.91 29.47 24.42
CA ASN A 16 -19.45 29.63 24.35
C ASN A 16 -18.89 30.07 25.71
N LEU A 17 -19.62 30.92 26.44
CA LEU A 17 -19.27 31.32 27.81
C LEU A 17 -19.34 30.12 28.75
N ILE A 18 -20.43 29.34 28.73
CA ILE A 18 -20.60 28.13 29.55
C ILE A 18 -19.52 27.08 29.24
N ARG A 19 -19.13 26.93 27.97
CA ARG A 19 -18.07 25.99 27.56
C ARG A 19 -16.66 26.49 27.92
N GLY A 20 -16.46 27.80 27.95
CA GLY A 20 -15.22 28.43 28.41
C GLY A 20 -15.09 28.43 29.94
N THR A 21 -16.18 28.65 30.66
CA THR A 21 -16.20 28.64 32.14
C THR A 21 -16.18 27.22 32.70
N SER A 22 -16.83 26.24 32.07
CA SER A 22 -16.72 24.84 32.51
C SER A 22 -15.31 24.27 32.36
N ALA A 23 -14.53 24.77 31.38
CA ALA A 23 -13.12 24.46 31.24
C ALA A 23 -12.23 25.15 32.30
N GLN A 24 -12.67 26.27 32.89
CA GLN A 24 -11.95 26.97 33.96
C GLN A 24 -12.23 26.44 35.37
N PHE A 25 -13.43 25.89 35.62
CA PHE A 25 -13.82 25.34 36.94
C PHE A 25 -13.43 23.87 37.16
N SER A 26 -13.05 23.17 36.11
CA SER A 26 -12.43 21.85 36.22
C SER A 26 -10.93 22.09 36.43
N GLU A 27 -10.42 21.87 37.64
CA GLU A 27 -8.97 21.81 37.98
C GLU A 27 -8.21 20.68 37.24
N LYS A 28 -8.63 20.32 36.03
CA LYS A 28 -7.94 19.38 35.15
C LYS A 28 -6.91 20.17 34.36
N SER A 29 -5.66 20.12 34.82
CA SER A 29 -4.51 20.60 34.05
C SER A 29 -4.48 19.94 32.68
N ARG A 30 -4.23 20.72 31.60
CA ARG A 30 -4.04 20.20 30.25
C ARG A 30 -2.95 19.13 30.27
N GLY A 31 -3.33 17.88 29.99
CA GLY A 31 -2.34 16.83 29.78
C GLY A 31 -1.39 17.23 28.64
N PRO A 32 -0.10 16.86 28.69
CA PRO A 32 0.86 17.29 27.69
C PRO A 32 0.43 16.86 26.28
N ASP A 33 0.45 17.81 25.33
CA ASP A 33 0.14 17.56 23.91
C ASP A 33 1.12 16.56 23.27
N HIS A 34 2.32 16.45 23.84
CA HIS A 34 3.43 15.61 23.40
C HIS A 34 4.09 14.94 24.61
N GLY A 35 4.36 13.65 24.53
CA GLY A 35 5.02 12.87 25.59
C GLY A 35 5.70 11.63 25.03
N GLU A 36 6.66 11.08 25.78
CA GLU A 36 7.39 9.86 25.42
C GLU A 36 6.40 8.70 25.23
N GLY A 37 6.48 7.99 24.10
CA GLY A 37 5.55 6.91 23.74
C GLY A 37 4.25 7.34 23.06
N ARG A 38 3.86 8.62 23.09
CA ARG A 38 2.60 9.09 22.51
C ARG A 38 2.72 9.37 21.02
N ARG A 39 1.75 8.88 20.23
CA ARG A 39 1.72 9.07 18.77
C ARG A 39 0.59 10.03 18.39
N VAL A 40 0.91 11.31 18.20
CA VAL A 40 -0.07 12.32 17.78
C VAL A 40 -0.63 11.99 16.38
N PRO A 41 -1.96 12.02 16.18
CA PRO A 41 -2.57 11.85 14.86
C PRO A 41 -1.99 12.83 13.84
N ARG A 42 -1.53 12.27 12.71
CA ARG A 42 -0.99 13.09 11.62
C ARG A 42 -2.10 13.63 10.74
N ARG A 43 -1.80 14.65 9.92
CA ARG A 43 -2.73 15.17 8.91
C ARG A 43 -3.22 14.02 7.99
N LEU A 44 -4.52 14.03 7.67
CA LEU A 44 -5.21 12.98 6.91
C LEU A 44 -5.17 11.60 7.58
N SER A 45 -5.22 11.56 8.92
CA SER A 45 -5.48 10.36 9.69
C SER A 45 -6.96 10.25 10.01
N TYR A 46 -7.56 9.10 9.72
CA TYR A 46 -8.99 8.84 9.90
C TYR A 46 -9.22 7.92 11.10
N ASP A 47 -10.43 7.93 11.68
CA ASP A 47 -10.78 6.95 12.71
C ASP A 47 -10.69 5.53 12.14
N VAL A 48 -10.31 4.52 12.93
CA VAL A 48 -10.34 3.12 12.45
C VAL A 48 -11.74 2.68 12.04
N ASP A 49 -12.78 3.25 12.65
CA ASP A 49 -14.18 2.94 12.35
C ASP A 49 -14.73 3.77 11.17
N ASP A 50 -13.97 4.74 10.65
CA ASP A 50 -14.35 5.52 9.47
C ASP A 50 -14.13 4.68 8.20
N LEU A 51 -15.12 4.67 7.31
CA LEU A 51 -15.02 4.00 5.99
C LEU A 51 -13.79 4.44 5.19
N ARG A 52 -13.33 5.69 5.35
CA ARG A 52 -12.12 6.20 4.70
C ARG A 52 -10.85 5.51 5.19
N ALA A 53 -10.84 5.02 6.43
CA ALA A 53 -9.77 4.22 7.00
C ALA A 53 -9.84 2.75 6.60
N GLN A 54 -10.89 2.34 5.89
CA GLN A 54 -11.14 0.97 5.44
C GLN A 54 -11.13 0.82 3.90
N PRO A 55 -10.06 1.27 3.20
CA PRO A 55 -10.02 1.31 1.74
C PRO A 55 -9.76 -0.05 1.07
N TRP A 56 -9.42 -1.09 1.85
CA TRP A 56 -9.05 -2.39 1.31
C TRP A 56 -10.26 -3.14 0.74
N LYS A 57 -9.97 -4.06 -0.17
CA LYS A 57 -10.95 -4.92 -0.83
C LYS A 57 -10.37 -6.33 -0.91
N LYS A 58 -11.25 -7.31 -1.00
CA LYS A 58 -10.87 -8.71 -1.26
C LYS A 58 -9.96 -8.81 -2.49
N VAL A 59 -9.00 -9.72 -2.42
CA VAL A 59 -8.04 -9.97 -3.51
C VAL A 59 -8.61 -11.01 -4.46
N GLY A 60 -8.80 -10.63 -5.72
CA GLY A 60 -9.46 -11.51 -6.71
C GLY A 60 -10.90 -11.83 -6.27
N ASP A 61 -11.23 -13.10 -6.20
CA ASP A 61 -12.50 -13.58 -5.63
C ASP A 61 -12.51 -13.68 -4.09
N GLY A 62 -11.34 -13.57 -3.44
CA GLY A 62 -11.14 -13.76 -2.00
C GLY A 62 -10.60 -15.15 -1.63
N SER A 63 -10.48 -16.06 -2.60
CA SER A 63 -9.93 -17.39 -2.38
C SER A 63 -8.40 -17.36 -2.23
N HIS A 64 -7.87 -18.33 -1.49
CA HIS A 64 -6.42 -18.48 -1.35
C HIS A 64 -5.73 -18.74 -2.70
N ALA A 65 -6.34 -19.55 -3.58
CA ALA A 65 -5.77 -19.87 -4.89
C ALA A 65 -5.62 -18.64 -5.79
N GLN A 66 -6.67 -17.81 -5.91
CA GLN A 66 -6.55 -16.57 -6.67
C GLN A 66 -5.65 -15.56 -5.95
N GLY A 67 -5.73 -15.46 -4.62
CA GLY A 67 -4.87 -14.59 -3.81
C GLY A 67 -3.38 -14.80 -4.08
N VAL A 68 -2.93 -16.07 -4.08
CA VAL A 68 -1.54 -16.43 -4.42
C VAL A 68 -1.18 -16.00 -5.84
N ILE A 69 -2.07 -16.21 -6.82
CA ILE A 69 -1.83 -15.81 -8.21
C ILE A 69 -1.70 -14.29 -8.37
N HIS A 70 -2.57 -13.53 -7.70
CA HIS A 70 -2.50 -12.07 -7.66
C HIS A 70 -1.17 -11.60 -7.06
N ARG A 71 -0.79 -12.16 -5.91
CA ARG A 71 0.52 -11.92 -5.27
C ARG A 71 1.67 -12.18 -6.22
N GLU A 72 1.72 -13.36 -6.84
CA GLU A 72 2.81 -13.74 -7.75
C GLU A 72 2.89 -12.81 -8.97
N ALA A 73 1.74 -12.45 -9.56
CA ALA A 73 1.69 -11.55 -10.70
C ALA A 73 2.19 -10.14 -10.34
N LEU A 74 1.82 -9.63 -9.16
CA LEU A 74 2.32 -8.35 -8.65
C LEU A 74 3.82 -8.38 -8.41
N VAL A 75 4.31 -9.40 -7.71
CA VAL A 75 5.75 -9.56 -7.42
C VAL A 75 6.54 -9.69 -8.73
N GLN A 76 6.04 -10.46 -9.70
CA GLN A 76 6.70 -10.61 -10.99
C GLN A 76 6.75 -9.28 -11.77
N SER A 77 5.64 -8.55 -11.85
CA SER A 77 5.61 -7.25 -12.53
C SER A 77 6.54 -6.22 -11.86
N ALA A 78 6.64 -6.21 -10.52
CA ALA A 78 7.59 -5.37 -9.79
C ALA A 78 9.05 -5.75 -10.09
N LYS A 79 9.37 -7.05 -10.14
CA LYS A 79 10.71 -7.55 -10.52
C LYS A 79 11.08 -7.17 -11.96
N GLU A 80 10.13 -7.25 -12.90
CA GLU A 80 10.31 -6.82 -14.27
C GLU A 80 10.51 -5.31 -14.39
N GLN A 81 9.70 -4.50 -13.70
CA GLN A 81 9.85 -3.04 -13.64
C GLN A 81 11.23 -2.67 -13.09
N ARG A 82 11.68 -3.32 -12.01
CA ARG A 82 13.03 -3.14 -11.47
C ARG A 82 14.08 -3.45 -12.53
N ARG A 83 14.00 -4.59 -13.22
CA ARG A 83 14.98 -4.93 -14.27
C ARG A 83 15.03 -3.86 -15.36
N GLN A 84 13.87 -3.38 -15.81
CA GLN A 84 13.77 -2.36 -16.85
C GLN A 84 14.36 -1.02 -16.39
N ASP A 85 14.01 -0.55 -15.20
CA ASP A 85 14.50 0.70 -14.61
C ASP A 85 16.05 0.73 -14.53
N TRP A 86 16.65 -0.39 -14.15
CA TRP A 86 18.11 -0.51 -14.03
C TRP A 86 18.82 -0.73 -15.37
N LYS A 87 18.11 -1.24 -16.38
CA LYS A 87 18.59 -1.32 -17.77
C LYS A 87 18.55 0.05 -18.45
N GLU A 88 17.47 0.81 -18.27
CA GLU A 88 17.27 2.13 -18.90
C GLU A 88 18.24 3.18 -18.34
N LEU A 89 18.48 3.19 -17.03
CA LEU A 89 19.37 4.14 -16.37
C LEU A 89 20.42 3.42 -15.49
N PRO A 90 21.48 2.85 -16.08
CA PRO A 90 22.57 2.25 -15.30
C PRO A 90 23.25 3.28 -14.38
N ASN A 91 23.89 2.82 -13.29
CA ASN A 91 24.55 3.71 -12.32
C ASN A 91 25.62 4.61 -12.93
N ARG A 92 26.38 4.09 -13.91
CA ARG A 92 27.36 4.87 -14.66
C ARG A 92 26.70 6.06 -15.35
N ARG A 93 25.61 5.81 -16.08
CA ARG A 93 24.87 6.86 -16.78
C ARG A 93 24.27 7.88 -15.82
N LEU A 94 23.76 7.43 -14.67
CA LEU A 94 23.24 8.32 -13.64
C LEU A 94 24.34 9.21 -13.04
N ARG A 95 25.56 8.70 -12.90
CA ARG A 95 26.72 9.49 -12.45
C ARG A 95 27.07 10.57 -13.48
N GLU A 96 27.17 10.22 -14.75
CA GLU A 96 27.42 11.18 -15.84
C GLU A 96 26.35 12.29 -15.88
N ILE A 97 25.08 11.93 -15.69
CA ILE A 97 23.97 12.90 -15.62
C ILE A 97 24.14 13.87 -14.45
N ARG A 98 24.57 13.38 -13.28
CA ARG A 98 24.82 14.22 -12.10
C ARG A 98 26.00 15.16 -12.32
N GLU A 99 27.11 14.65 -12.85
CA GLU A 99 28.29 15.45 -13.21
C GLU A 99 27.94 16.54 -14.22
N GLN A 100 27.16 16.21 -15.26
CA GLN A 100 26.68 17.18 -16.23
C GLN A 100 25.79 18.25 -15.58
N ARG A 101 24.86 17.83 -14.71
CA ARG A 101 23.97 18.74 -13.98
C ARG A 101 24.77 19.70 -13.10
N ASP A 102 25.78 19.21 -12.38
CA ASP A 102 26.61 20.01 -11.50
C ASP A 102 27.50 20.98 -12.29
N THR A 103 27.99 20.56 -13.46
CA THR A 103 28.74 21.42 -14.38
C THR A 103 27.89 22.60 -14.87
N LEU A 104 26.66 22.34 -15.33
CA LEU A 104 25.75 23.40 -15.78
C LEU A 104 25.33 24.33 -14.63
N ALA A 105 25.14 23.79 -13.42
CA ALA A 105 24.85 24.58 -12.24
C ALA A 105 26.02 25.51 -11.87
N ALA A 106 27.26 25.02 -11.97
CA ALA A 106 28.45 25.84 -11.76
C ALA A 106 28.59 26.95 -12.81
N GLU A 107 28.32 26.66 -14.09
CA GLU A 107 28.30 27.67 -15.16
C GLU A 107 27.26 28.77 -14.88
N LEU A 108 26.03 28.37 -14.53
CA LEU A 108 24.96 29.32 -14.20
C LEU A 108 25.34 30.20 -12.99
N ALA A 109 25.95 29.61 -11.96
CA ALA A 109 26.43 30.34 -10.80
C ALA A 109 27.52 31.36 -11.16
N ALA A 110 28.48 30.97 -12.02
CA ALA A 110 29.55 31.86 -12.49
C ALA A 110 28.99 33.04 -13.30
N LEU A 111 28.07 32.79 -14.23
CA LEU A 111 27.40 33.85 -15.01
C LEU A 111 26.61 34.81 -14.12
N THR A 112 25.96 34.28 -13.08
CA THR A 112 25.22 35.10 -12.11
C THR A 112 26.16 35.98 -11.28
N ALA A 113 27.32 35.44 -10.87
CA ALA A 113 28.32 36.18 -10.10
C ALA A 113 29.02 37.28 -10.91
N GLN A 114 29.30 37.04 -12.20
CA GLN A 114 29.96 38.01 -13.07
C GLN A 114 29.05 39.18 -13.48
N GLY A 115 27.72 39.05 -13.34
CA GLY A 115 26.76 40.10 -13.71
C GLY A 115 26.63 40.39 -15.22
N GLN A 116 27.45 39.75 -16.05
CA GLN A 116 27.43 39.83 -17.51
C GLN A 116 27.24 38.43 -18.08
N ALA A 117 26.01 38.12 -18.47
CA ALA A 117 25.67 36.87 -19.13
C ALA A 117 25.13 37.15 -20.55
N PRO A 118 25.50 36.34 -21.55
CA PRO A 118 24.88 36.39 -22.86
C PRO A 118 23.36 36.25 -22.76
N ILE A 119 22.62 37.02 -23.56
CA ILE A 119 21.15 37.01 -23.56
C ILE A 119 20.64 35.57 -23.78
N GLY A 120 19.73 35.13 -22.91
CA GLY A 120 19.10 33.80 -23.00
C GLY A 120 19.90 32.62 -22.45
N ARG A 121 21.23 32.68 -22.38
CA ARG A 121 22.07 31.56 -21.90
C ARG A 121 21.70 31.10 -20.48
N PRO A 122 21.50 31.99 -19.48
CA PRO A 122 21.07 31.57 -18.15
C PRO A 122 19.72 30.84 -18.13
N ALA A 123 18.79 31.22 -19.01
CA ALA A 123 17.49 30.56 -19.09
C ALA A 123 17.62 29.14 -19.67
N THR A 124 18.44 28.97 -20.71
CA THR A 124 18.75 27.64 -21.28
C THR A 124 19.37 26.72 -20.23
N LEU A 125 20.35 27.21 -19.46
CA LEU A 125 21.00 26.42 -18.40
C LEU A 125 19.99 25.96 -17.34
N ARG A 126 19.08 26.82 -16.90
CA ARG A 126 18.01 26.45 -15.95
C ARG A 126 17.14 25.33 -16.49
N HIS A 127 16.68 25.44 -17.74
CA HIS A 127 15.86 24.40 -18.36
C HIS A 127 16.58 23.06 -18.51
N GLU A 128 17.89 23.08 -18.81
CA GLU A 128 18.68 21.86 -18.87
C GLU A 128 18.89 21.23 -17.49
N ILE A 129 19.18 22.04 -16.48
CA ILE A 129 19.27 21.59 -15.07
C ILE A 129 17.95 20.96 -14.65
N ASP A 130 16.82 21.62 -14.89
CA ASP A 130 15.48 21.10 -14.54
C ASP A 130 15.21 19.74 -15.22
N ARG A 131 15.62 19.59 -16.48
CA ARG A 131 15.48 18.32 -17.23
C ARG A 131 16.35 17.21 -16.62
N LEU A 132 17.58 17.52 -16.23
CA LEU A 132 18.49 16.56 -15.59
C LEU A 132 18.00 16.20 -14.19
N ASP A 133 17.57 17.18 -13.40
CA ASP A 133 17.00 16.98 -12.06
C ASP A 133 15.74 16.11 -12.13
N ALA A 134 14.87 16.31 -13.12
CA ALA A 134 13.73 15.42 -13.36
C ALA A 134 14.15 13.97 -13.68
N THR A 135 15.25 13.81 -14.42
CA THR A 135 15.81 12.48 -14.73
C THR A 135 16.41 11.81 -13.49
N ILE A 136 17.12 12.57 -12.66
CA ILE A 136 17.68 12.11 -11.38
C ILE A 136 16.55 11.71 -10.43
N ALA A 137 15.51 12.54 -10.29
CA ALA A 137 14.34 12.25 -9.47
C ALA A 137 13.62 10.97 -9.92
N ARG A 138 13.46 10.76 -11.24
CA ARG A 138 12.93 9.50 -11.79
C ARG A 138 13.82 8.30 -11.44
N ALA A 139 15.14 8.49 -11.42
CA ALA A 139 16.10 7.46 -11.06
C ALA A 139 16.09 7.13 -9.55
N ASP A 140 15.81 8.09 -8.69
CA ASP A 140 15.70 7.88 -7.24
C ASP A 140 14.43 7.09 -6.86
N GLY A 141 13.38 7.20 -7.67
CA GLY A 141 12.16 6.40 -7.57
C GLY A 141 12.25 4.96 -8.11
N ARG A 142 13.44 4.52 -8.59
CA ARG A 142 13.62 3.15 -9.09
C ARG A 142 13.50 2.12 -7.98
N LEU A 143 12.86 1.00 -8.31
CA LEU A 143 12.72 -0.10 -7.37
C LEU A 143 14.08 -0.77 -7.08
N ARG A 144 14.34 -1.01 -5.81
CA ARG A 144 15.53 -1.68 -5.26
C ARG A 144 15.19 -3.10 -4.87
N ARG A 145 16.21 -3.90 -4.54
CA ARG A 145 16.00 -5.27 -4.05
C ARG A 145 15.14 -5.29 -2.78
N VAL A 146 15.44 -4.41 -1.82
CA VAL A 146 14.67 -4.29 -0.57
C VAL A 146 13.20 -3.96 -0.81
N ASP A 147 12.89 -3.18 -1.85
CA ASP A 147 11.51 -2.83 -2.17
C ASP A 147 10.70 -4.05 -2.62
N ILE A 148 11.34 -4.99 -3.34
CA ILE A 148 10.73 -6.25 -3.72
C ILE A 148 10.48 -7.12 -2.50
N ASN A 149 11.46 -7.24 -1.60
CA ASN A 149 11.30 -8.01 -0.35
C ASN A 149 10.16 -7.46 0.52
N VAL A 150 10.03 -6.13 0.62
CA VAL A 150 8.94 -5.48 1.35
C VAL A 150 7.59 -5.74 0.68
N LEU A 151 7.51 -5.69 -0.65
CA LEU A 151 6.28 -6.02 -1.38
C LEU A 151 5.87 -7.48 -1.16
N GLU A 152 6.82 -8.42 -1.25
CA GLU A 152 6.60 -9.83 -0.94
C GLU A 152 6.09 -9.98 0.49
N ALA A 153 6.78 -9.44 1.49
CA ALA A 153 6.39 -9.49 2.90
C ALA A 153 4.96 -8.98 3.16
N LEU A 154 4.55 -7.88 2.53
CA LEU A 154 3.19 -7.35 2.66
C LEU A 154 2.14 -8.29 2.04
N LEU A 155 2.42 -8.81 0.84
CA LEU A 155 1.50 -9.70 0.12
C LEU A 155 1.43 -11.10 0.74
N ASP A 156 2.46 -11.54 1.46
CA ASP A 156 2.47 -12.82 2.19
C ASP A 156 1.56 -12.79 3.43
N LYS A 157 1.31 -11.59 3.98
CA LYS A 157 0.59 -11.38 5.24
C LYS A 157 -0.79 -10.77 5.05
N ILE A 158 -1.19 -10.48 3.82
CA ILE A 158 -2.53 -9.97 3.53
C ILE A 158 -3.56 -11.09 3.72
N ASP A 159 -4.67 -10.75 4.34
CA ASP A 159 -5.87 -11.59 4.27
C ASP A 159 -6.51 -11.43 2.88
N PHE A 160 -6.57 -12.49 2.08
CA PHE A 160 -7.14 -12.42 0.74
C PHE A 160 -8.65 -12.22 0.72
N ALA A 161 -9.36 -12.74 1.73
CA ALA A 161 -10.82 -12.68 1.80
C ALA A 161 -11.30 -11.26 2.11
N THR A 162 -10.59 -10.57 3.00
CA THR A 162 -10.95 -9.19 3.39
C THR A 162 -10.13 -8.14 2.63
N GLY A 163 -8.83 -8.40 2.42
CA GLY A 163 -7.84 -7.42 1.95
C GLY A 163 -7.18 -6.62 3.07
N ALA A 164 -7.53 -6.89 4.34
CA ALA A 164 -7.08 -6.12 5.48
C ALA A 164 -5.60 -6.34 5.80
N LEU A 165 -4.85 -5.25 6.06
CA LEU A 165 -3.42 -5.31 6.39
C LEU A 165 -2.99 -4.08 7.22
N PHE A 166 -2.62 -4.30 8.49
CA PHE A 166 -2.31 -3.22 9.46
C PHE A 166 -0.92 -3.27 10.12
N PRO A 167 0.17 -3.69 9.44
CA PRO A 167 1.47 -3.77 10.08
C PRO A 167 2.03 -2.38 10.41
N SER A 168 2.84 -2.31 11.46
CA SER A 168 3.69 -1.14 11.72
C SER A 168 4.92 -1.16 10.79
N TYR A 169 5.65 -0.05 10.67
CA TYR A 169 6.92 -0.05 9.91
C TYR A 169 7.99 -0.97 10.51
N GLU A 170 7.97 -1.18 11.83
CA GLU A 170 8.84 -2.18 12.50
C GLU A 170 8.44 -3.59 12.09
N THR A 171 7.14 -3.90 12.13
CA THR A 171 6.62 -5.19 11.68
C THR A 171 6.96 -5.49 10.21
N ILE A 172 6.84 -4.50 9.32
CA ILE A 172 7.23 -4.64 7.91
C ILE A 172 8.74 -4.91 7.79
N ALA A 173 9.55 -4.18 8.56
CA ALA A 173 11.00 -4.33 8.58
C ALA A 173 11.42 -5.74 9.03
N ASP A 174 10.77 -6.28 10.06
CA ASP A 174 11.01 -7.64 10.56
C ASP A 174 10.64 -8.69 9.50
N TRP A 175 9.45 -8.56 8.89
CA TRP A 175 9.01 -9.51 7.84
C TRP A 175 9.93 -9.48 6.61
N ALA A 176 10.42 -8.30 6.22
CA ALA A 176 11.27 -8.13 5.05
C ALA A 176 12.78 -8.28 5.34
N VAL A 177 13.15 -8.50 6.61
CA VAL A 177 14.53 -8.57 7.12
C VAL A 177 15.35 -7.35 6.66
N CYS A 178 14.89 -6.16 7.04
CA CYS A 178 15.55 -4.90 6.71
C CYS A 178 15.44 -3.88 7.85
N SER A 179 16.13 -2.75 7.74
CA SER A 179 15.98 -1.69 8.74
C SER A 179 14.63 -0.98 8.61
N ARG A 180 14.12 -0.45 9.72
CA ARG A 180 12.89 0.36 9.76
C ARG A 180 12.88 1.49 8.71
N ASN A 181 14.00 2.20 8.55
CA ASN A 181 14.11 3.27 7.55
C ASN A 181 14.05 2.72 6.12
N ALA A 182 14.67 1.57 5.87
CA ALA A 182 14.58 0.92 4.57
C ALA A 182 13.14 0.49 4.25
N ALA A 183 12.39 -0.03 5.23
CA ALA A 183 10.97 -0.35 5.07
C ALA A 183 10.13 0.90 4.75
N VAL A 184 10.34 2.01 5.47
CA VAL A 184 9.67 3.30 5.20
C VAL A 184 9.93 3.77 3.77
N ASP A 185 11.18 3.76 3.34
CA ASP A 185 11.57 4.23 2.01
C ASP A 185 11.10 3.29 0.90
N ALA A 186 11.11 1.98 1.15
CA ALA A 186 10.58 0.97 0.24
C ALA A 186 9.09 1.17 0.00
N VAL A 187 8.30 1.30 1.08
CA VAL A 187 6.86 1.58 1.00
C VAL A 187 6.59 2.87 0.21
N LYS A 188 7.36 3.95 0.43
CA LYS A 188 7.23 5.18 -0.35
C LYS A 188 7.51 4.97 -1.83
N ARG A 189 8.58 4.25 -2.19
CA ARG A 189 8.91 3.93 -3.59
C ARG A 189 7.84 3.05 -4.24
N LEU A 190 7.35 2.03 -3.54
CA LEU A 190 6.27 1.17 -4.01
C LEU A 190 4.98 1.96 -4.29
N LYS A 191 4.62 2.91 -3.41
CA LYS A 191 3.50 3.83 -3.66
C LYS A 191 3.74 4.75 -4.83
N GLY A 192 4.94 5.33 -4.95
CA GLY A 192 5.30 6.15 -6.11
C GLY A 192 5.23 5.40 -7.44
N ARG A 193 5.27 4.06 -7.41
CA ARG A 193 5.10 3.18 -8.58
C ARG A 193 3.71 2.54 -8.68
N GLY A 194 2.82 2.76 -7.71
CA GLY A 194 1.44 2.23 -7.67
C GLY A 194 1.32 0.74 -7.33
N PHE A 195 2.33 0.17 -6.67
CA PHE A 195 2.25 -1.22 -6.18
C PHE A 195 1.57 -1.32 -4.82
N VAL A 196 1.58 -0.26 -4.00
CA VAL A 196 0.97 -0.27 -2.67
C VAL A 196 0.43 1.11 -2.38
N ASP A 197 -0.74 1.18 -1.74
CA ASP A 197 -1.22 2.40 -1.13
C ASP A 197 -1.45 2.21 0.37
N TRP A 198 -1.58 3.32 1.09
CA TRP A 198 -1.89 3.29 2.52
C TRP A 198 -2.76 4.47 2.94
N VAL A 199 -3.55 4.23 3.98
CA VAL A 199 -4.29 5.26 4.72
C VAL A 199 -3.77 5.31 6.15
N ARG A 200 -3.58 6.53 6.66
CA ARG A 200 -3.22 6.74 8.06
C ARG A 200 -4.46 6.59 8.93
N ARG A 201 -4.32 5.87 10.04
CA ARG A 201 -5.42 5.62 10.96
C ARG A 201 -5.13 6.14 12.37
N SER A 202 -6.19 6.46 13.08
CA SER A 202 -6.19 6.88 14.47
C SER A 202 -7.27 6.14 15.23
N ILE A 203 -7.04 5.89 16.51
CA ILE A 203 -8.00 5.31 17.44
C ILE A 203 -8.40 6.37 18.45
N ARG A 204 -9.63 6.28 18.98
CA ARG A 204 -10.00 7.04 20.17
C ARG A 204 -9.23 6.51 21.37
N THR A 205 -8.79 7.41 22.23
CA THR A 205 -8.20 7.05 23.53
C THR A 205 -9.31 6.90 24.56
N ASN A 206 -9.09 6.10 25.61
CA ASN A 206 -10.03 5.95 26.72
C ASN A 206 -10.10 7.18 27.68
N ASN A 207 -9.70 8.37 27.21
CA ASN A 207 -9.62 9.60 28.01
C ASN A 207 -10.93 10.40 27.95
N ASP A 208 -12.07 9.74 27.71
CA ASP A 208 -13.36 10.39 27.54
C ASP A 208 -13.73 11.21 28.78
N GLY A 209 -14.01 12.51 28.60
CA GLY A 209 -14.34 13.42 29.70
C GLY A 209 -13.13 14.00 30.46
N GLU A 210 -11.91 13.64 30.06
CA GLU A 210 -10.67 14.26 30.56
C GLU A 210 -10.15 15.34 29.62
N PHE A 211 -9.45 16.34 30.19
CA PHE A 211 -8.77 17.37 29.41
C PHE A 211 -7.41 16.86 28.90
N ALA A 212 -7.49 15.81 28.06
CA ALA A 212 -6.37 15.13 27.42
C ALA A 212 -6.67 14.86 25.92
N PRO A 213 -5.64 14.65 25.07
CA PRO A 213 -5.84 14.25 23.69
C PRO A 213 -6.69 12.99 23.58
N GLN A 214 -7.76 13.11 22.80
CA GLN A 214 -8.82 12.10 22.63
C GLN A 214 -8.53 11.06 21.53
N ARG A 215 -7.40 11.20 20.84
CA ARG A 215 -7.03 10.38 19.69
C ARG A 215 -5.55 10.09 19.63
N GLU A 216 -5.23 8.87 19.24
CA GLU A 216 -3.86 8.41 19.05
C GLU A 216 -3.67 7.75 17.69
N GLN A 217 -2.49 7.99 17.11
CA GLN A 217 -2.10 7.43 15.83
C GLN A 217 -1.79 5.94 15.99
N THR A 218 -2.48 5.13 15.21
CA THR A 218 -2.22 3.68 15.13
C THR A 218 -1.47 3.34 13.83
N SER A 219 -1.25 2.06 13.59
CA SER A 219 -0.66 1.56 12.35
C SER A 219 -1.49 1.96 11.13
N ASN A 220 -0.80 2.16 10.01
CA ASN A 220 -1.46 2.46 8.75
C ASN A 220 -2.21 1.23 8.24
N ALA A 221 -3.27 1.46 7.48
CA ALA A 221 -3.88 0.42 6.65
C ALA A 221 -3.23 0.43 5.28
N TYR A 222 -2.67 -0.71 4.88
CA TYR A 222 -2.08 -0.93 3.58
C TYR A 222 -3.11 -1.63 2.69
N TYR A 223 -3.17 -1.21 1.43
CA TYR A 223 -4.13 -1.76 0.47
C TYR A 223 -3.60 -1.69 -0.96
N PHE A 224 -4.28 -2.41 -1.85
CA PHE A 224 -3.80 -2.75 -3.18
C PHE A 224 -4.82 -2.32 -4.25
N ASP A 225 -4.90 -1.01 -4.54
CA ASP A 225 -5.78 -0.44 -5.59
C ASP A 225 -4.99 -0.07 -6.85
N HIS A 226 -4.45 -1.10 -7.49
CA HIS A 226 -3.49 -0.95 -8.60
C HIS A 226 -4.07 -0.29 -9.84
N ARG A 227 -5.37 -0.51 -10.15
CA ARG A 227 -5.99 0.06 -11.35
C ARG A 227 -5.93 1.59 -11.33
N ARG A 228 -6.01 2.18 -10.14
CA ARG A 228 -5.99 3.63 -9.95
C ARG A 228 -4.58 4.20 -9.83
N SER A 229 -3.67 3.52 -9.14
CA SER A 229 -2.35 4.09 -8.79
C SER A 229 -1.18 3.64 -9.66
N MET A 230 -1.30 2.50 -10.35
CA MET A 230 -0.21 1.94 -11.15
C MET A 230 -0.06 2.65 -12.51
N ALA A 231 1.18 2.83 -12.96
CA ALA A 231 1.45 3.38 -14.28
C ALA A 231 0.85 2.48 -15.39
N PRO A 232 0.32 3.04 -16.50
CA PRO A 232 -0.44 2.26 -17.50
C PRO A 232 0.31 1.07 -18.08
N ARG A 233 1.61 1.22 -18.39
CA ARG A 233 2.45 0.13 -18.93
C ARG A 233 2.67 -0.99 -17.90
N THR A 234 2.90 -0.61 -16.65
CA THR A 234 3.08 -1.58 -15.54
C THR A 234 1.77 -2.31 -15.26
N TRP A 235 0.64 -1.61 -15.27
CA TRP A 235 -0.71 -2.19 -15.14
C TRP A 235 -1.00 -3.19 -16.26
N GLN A 236 -0.77 -2.80 -17.52
CA GLN A 236 -0.95 -3.69 -18.66
C GLN A 236 -0.10 -4.95 -18.52
N ARG A 237 1.17 -4.81 -18.10
CA ARG A 237 2.06 -5.94 -17.90
C ARG A 237 1.61 -6.84 -16.75
N TYR A 238 1.20 -6.26 -15.62
CA TYR A 238 0.62 -6.99 -14.51
C TYR A 238 -0.62 -7.80 -14.94
N MET A 239 -1.54 -7.19 -15.68
CA MET A 239 -2.72 -7.86 -16.23
C MET A 239 -2.38 -9.01 -17.17
N GLN A 240 -1.38 -8.84 -18.05
CA GLN A 240 -0.92 -9.93 -18.92
C GLN A 240 -0.45 -11.14 -18.12
N ILE A 241 0.37 -10.91 -17.08
CA ILE A 241 0.89 -11.97 -16.21
C ILE A 241 -0.26 -12.60 -15.42
N LEU A 242 -1.15 -11.79 -14.85
CA LEU A 242 -2.28 -12.23 -14.05
C LEU A 242 -3.22 -13.13 -14.87
N VAL A 243 -3.66 -12.66 -16.03
CA VAL A 243 -4.56 -13.40 -16.92
C VAL A 243 -3.93 -14.72 -17.36
N ALA A 244 -2.64 -14.72 -17.69
CA ALA A 244 -1.93 -15.96 -18.04
C ALA A 244 -1.92 -16.96 -16.88
N LYS A 245 -1.71 -16.51 -15.63
CA LYS A 245 -1.72 -17.36 -14.44
C LYS A 245 -3.13 -17.85 -14.08
N LEU A 246 -4.14 -16.98 -14.11
CA LEU A 246 -5.53 -17.37 -13.85
C LEU A 246 -6.05 -18.40 -14.88
N ARG A 247 -5.69 -18.24 -16.16
CA ARG A 247 -5.98 -19.26 -17.18
C ARG A 247 -5.35 -20.61 -16.86
N ARG A 248 -4.13 -20.62 -16.32
CA ARG A 248 -3.46 -21.86 -15.88
C ARG A 248 -4.12 -22.49 -14.65
N LEU A 249 -4.70 -21.69 -13.75
CA LEU A 249 -5.45 -22.22 -12.61
C LEU A 249 -6.71 -22.97 -13.04
N GLY A 250 -7.43 -22.43 -14.03
CA GLY A 250 -8.60 -23.09 -14.61
C GLY A 250 -8.26 -24.22 -15.60
N ALA A 251 -6.99 -24.34 -16.01
CA ALA A 251 -6.53 -25.40 -16.89
C ALA A 251 -6.07 -26.60 -16.06
N VAL A 252 -6.58 -27.78 -16.37
CA VAL A 252 -6.01 -29.03 -15.85
C VAL A 252 -4.66 -29.24 -16.55
N PRO A 253 -3.53 -29.35 -15.83
CA PRO A 253 -2.24 -29.62 -16.45
C PRO A 253 -2.32 -30.89 -17.32
N ALA A 254 -1.77 -30.86 -18.53
CA ALA A 254 -1.83 -32.01 -19.44
C ALA A 254 -1.20 -33.29 -18.87
N ALA A 255 -0.33 -33.18 -17.86
CA ALA A 255 0.20 -34.32 -17.10
C ALA A 255 -0.85 -34.95 -16.16
N VAL A 256 -1.72 -34.13 -15.56
CA VAL A 256 -2.84 -34.57 -14.71
C VAL A 256 -4.01 -35.05 -15.58
N ALA A 257 -4.29 -34.39 -16.70
CA ALA A 257 -5.33 -34.82 -17.65
C ALA A 257 -4.97 -36.16 -18.34
N ARG A 258 -3.67 -36.46 -18.52
CA ARG A 258 -3.20 -37.77 -19.01
C ARG A 258 -3.25 -38.87 -17.95
N GLY A 259 -3.41 -38.51 -16.67
CA GLY A 259 -3.82 -39.40 -15.60
C GLY A 259 -5.34 -39.36 -15.44
N ALA A 260 -6.10 -39.73 -16.48
CA ALA A 260 -7.50 -40.11 -16.29
C ALA A 260 -7.58 -41.14 -15.14
N PRO A 261 -8.63 -41.15 -14.30
CA PRO A 261 -8.74 -42.16 -13.25
C PRO A 261 -8.57 -43.52 -13.92
N ALA A 262 -7.60 -44.31 -13.44
CA ALA A 262 -7.52 -45.71 -13.83
C ALA A 262 -8.93 -46.27 -13.64
N ALA A 263 -9.49 -46.89 -14.69
CA ALA A 263 -10.77 -47.58 -14.63
C ALA A 263 -10.85 -48.28 -13.26
N PRO A 264 -11.96 -48.12 -12.50
CA PRO A 264 -12.03 -48.56 -11.12
C PRO A 264 -11.44 -49.96 -11.05
N ARG A 265 -10.36 -50.12 -10.28
CA ARG A 265 -9.60 -51.38 -10.23
C ARG A 265 -10.60 -52.47 -9.92
N GLU A 266 -10.80 -53.36 -10.88
CA GLU A 266 -11.73 -54.47 -10.73
C GLU A 266 -11.37 -55.22 -9.46
N VAL A 267 -12.33 -55.40 -8.56
CA VAL A 267 -12.10 -56.05 -7.26
C VAL A 267 -11.63 -57.48 -7.55
N GLN A 268 -10.33 -57.74 -7.37
CA GLN A 268 -9.72 -59.03 -7.72
C GLN A 268 -10.13 -60.15 -6.75
N TYR A 269 -10.63 -59.79 -5.57
CA TYR A 269 -11.14 -60.74 -4.60
C TYR A 269 -12.57 -61.16 -4.95
N ALA A 270 -12.71 -62.38 -5.47
CA ALA A 270 -13.97 -62.91 -6.01
C ALA A 270 -15.15 -62.87 -5.02
N PRO A 271 -15.00 -63.18 -3.71
CA PRO A 271 -16.13 -63.13 -2.77
C PRO A 271 -16.69 -61.71 -2.58
N LEU A 272 -15.81 -60.70 -2.52
CA LEU A 272 -16.24 -59.30 -2.37
C LEU A 272 -16.90 -58.77 -3.65
N ARG A 273 -16.47 -59.24 -4.82
CA ARG A 273 -17.10 -58.92 -6.10
C ARG A 273 -18.53 -59.49 -6.17
N ALA A 274 -18.73 -60.73 -5.75
CA ALA A 274 -20.05 -61.35 -5.69
C ALA A 274 -20.98 -60.62 -4.71
N ALA A 275 -20.47 -60.23 -3.53
CA ALA A 275 -21.23 -59.47 -2.54
C ALA A 275 -21.67 -58.08 -3.08
N LEU A 276 -20.78 -57.36 -3.76
CA LEU A 276 -21.10 -56.07 -4.39
C LEU A 276 -22.12 -56.21 -5.53
N ALA A 277 -22.02 -57.26 -6.35
CA ALA A 277 -22.98 -57.52 -7.42
C ALA A 277 -24.38 -57.89 -6.88
N SER A 278 -24.43 -58.67 -5.78
CA SER A 278 -25.68 -58.99 -5.07
C SER A 278 -26.31 -57.75 -4.41
N ALA A 279 -25.49 -56.83 -3.91
CA ALA A 279 -25.98 -55.58 -3.34
C ALA A 279 -26.55 -54.66 -4.42
N ALA A 280 -25.84 -54.51 -5.56
CA ALA A 280 -26.29 -53.69 -6.68
C ALA A 280 -27.64 -54.15 -7.25
N SER A 281 -27.81 -55.46 -7.45
CA SER A 281 -29.08 -56.05 -7.90
C SER A 281 -30.22 -55.91 -6.89
N SER A 282 -29.90 -55.78 -5.60
CA SER A 282 -30.91 -55.49 -4.56
C SER A 282 -31.39 -54.04 -4.58
N PHE A 283 -30.55 -53.10 -5.02
CA PHE A 283 -30.93 -51.69 -5.18
C PHE A 283 -31.76 -51.45 -6.46
N ASP A 284 -31.50 -52.20 -7.52
CA ASP A 284 -32.29 -52.12 -8.76
C ASP A 284 -33.71 -52.69 -8.56
N ASN A 285 -33.86 -53.76 -7.78
CA ASN A 285 -35.17 -54.32 -7.44
C ASN A 285 -35.98 -53.47 -6.44
N ALA A 286 -35.33 -52.56 -5.70
CA ALA A 286 -35.98 -51.64 -4.77
C ALA A 286 -36.49 -50.34 -5.44
N SER A 287 -36.25 -50.18 -6.75
CA SER A 287 -36.65 -49.00 -7.53
C SER A 287 -37.88 -49.24 -8.44
N THR A 288 -38.66 -50.31 -8.18
CA THR A 288 -39.99 -50.53 -8.78
C THR A 288 -41.06 -50.37 -7.71
#